data_AF-W6PW14-F1
#
_entry.id   AF-W6PW14-F1
#
_cell.length_a   1.000
_cell.length_b   1.000
_cell.length_c   1.000
_cell.angle_alpha   90.00
_cell.angle_beta   90.00
_cell.angle_gamma   90.00
#
_symmetry.space_group_name_H-M   'P 1'
#
loop_
_entity.id
_entity.type
_entity.pdbx_description
1 polymer ?
#
loop_
_entity_poly.entity_id
_entity_poly.type
_entity_poly.pdbx_seq_one_letter_code
_entity_poly.pdbx_strand_id
1 'polypeptide(L)'
;MMHLRPLRKRLFTRFMGSAIHGGGSCQLSLTEDLAPSKESIWKVIKSYEGGCPANVEGGLSGDANADNGIQLDFAIPEDIHSGKYTLAWIWFNHIGDREMYMNCALITVDSPSLPVFNQSI
;
A
#
# COMPACT_ATOMS: atom_id res chain seq x y z
N MET A 1 -32.29 -6.08 -13.90
CA MET A 1 -31.00 -6.07 -14.63
C MET A 1 -29.88 -6.02 -13.59
N MET A 2 -29.11 -7.10 -13.42
CA MET A 2 -27.99 -7.16 -12.47
C MET A 2 -26.93 -6.13 -12.91
N HIS A 3 -26.68 -5.12 -12.08
CA HIS A 3 -25.53 -4.22 -12.25
C HIS A 3 -24.29 -4.93 -11.69
N LEU A 4 -23.49 -5.52 -12.57
CA LEU A 4 -22.15 -5.97 -12.23
C LEU A 4 -21.26 -4.73 -12.08
N ARG A 5 -20.86 -4.40 -10.84
CA ARG A 5 -19.84 -3.38 -10.60
C ARG A 5 -18.52 -3.85 -11.25
N PRO A 6 -17.73 -2.96 -11.88
CA PRO A 6 -16.38 -3.31 -12.30
C PRO A 6 -15.60 -3.84 -11.10
N LEU A 7 -14.95 -5.00 -11.25
CA LEU A 7 -14.12 -5.57 -10.20
C LEU A 7 -13.02 -4.57 -9.82
N ARG A 8 -12.94 -4.18 -8.54
CA ARG A 8 -11.84 -3.35 -8.02
C ARG A 8 -10.51 -4.00 -8.41
N LYS A 9 -9.66 -3.26 -9.14
CA LYS A 9 -8.30 -3.72 -9.46
C LYS A 9 -7.53 -3.86 -8.14
N ARG A 10 -7.21 -5.09 -7.74
CA ARG A 10 -6.29 -5.34 -6.61
C ARG A 10 -4.89 -4.99 -7.05
N LEU A 11 -4.21 -4.23 -6.21
CA LEU A 11 -2.80 -3.91 -6.33
C LEU A 11 -2.05 -4.62 -5.21
N PHE A 12 -0.76 -4.86 -5.40
CA PHE A 12 0.08 -5.47 -4.38
C PHE A 12 1.40 -4.70 -4.26
N THR A 13 1.92 -4.61 -3.04
CA THR A 13 3.32 -4.25 -2.79
C THR A 13 4.15 -5.52 -2.70
N ARG A 14 5.36 -5.54 -3.27
CA ARG A 14 6.31 -6.65 -3.17
C ARG A 14 7.55 -6.21 -2.42
N PHE A 15 8.05 -7.07 -1.53
CA PHE A 15 9.17 -6.77 -0.66
C PHE A 15 10.37 -7.67 -0.95
N MET A 16 11.56 -7.09 -0.85
CA MET A 16 12.83 -7.80 -0.87
C MET A 16 13.50 -7.67 0.50
N GLY A 17 14.22 -8.69 0.90
CA GLY A 17 14.95 -8.75 2.16
C GLY A 17 14.70 -10.03 2.94
N SER A 18 15.42 -10.17 4.05
CA SER A 18 15.41 -11.37 4.89
C SER A 18 14.98 -11.13 6.34
N ALA A 19 15.13 -9.89 6.86
CA ALA A 19 14.80 -9.55 8.24
C ALA A 19 13.37 -8.98 8.36
N ILE A 20 12.43 -9.83 8.78
CA ILE A 20 11.01 -9.44 8.97
C ILE A 20 10.67 -9.05 10.40
N HIS A 21 11.62 -9.12 11.35
CA HIS A 21 11.44 -8.66 12.72
C HIS A 21 10.16 -9.13 13.44
N GLY A 22 9.76 -10.40 13.21
CA GLY A 22 8.52 -10.97 13.77
C GLY A 22 7.24 -10.32 13.22
N GLY A 23 7.33 -9.68 12.06
CA GLY A 23 6.30 -8.84 11.48
C GLY A 23 6.19 -7.50 12.20
N GLY A 24 4.97 -7.11 12.53
CA GLY A 24 4.63 -5.79 13.03
C GLY A 24 3.40 -5.25 12.32
N SER A 25 3.28 -3.93 12.30
CA SER A 25 2.14 -3.25 11.69
C SER A 25 2.59 -2.30 10.60
N CYS A 26 1.83 -2.24 9.51
CA CYS A 26 2.11 -1.34 8.40
C CYS A 26 0.92 -0.48 8.03
N GLN A 27 1.22 0.65 7.41
CA GLN A 27 0.23 1.48 6.73
C GLN A 27 0.66 1.75 5.29
N LEU A 28 -0.33 1.84 4.41
CA LEU A 28 -0.20 2.49 3.12
C LEU A 28 -0.91 3.84 3.17
N SER A 29 -0.21 4.89 2.77
CA SER A 29 -0.70 6.26 2.79
C SER A 29 -0.43 6.96 1.47
N LEU A 30 -1.31 7.89 1.09
CA LEU A 30 -1.16 8.74 -0.10
C LEU A 30 -0.95 10.20 0.31
N THR A 31 -0.15 10.92 -0.47
CA THR A 31 -0.13 12.39 -0.51
C THR A 31 -0.21 12.85 -1.96
N GLU A 32 -0.78 14.03 -2.18
CA GLU A 32 -0.79 14.73 -3.47
C GLU A 32 0.58 15.36 -3.79
N ASP A 33 1.46 15.49 -2.79
CA ASP A 33 2.82 15.99 -2.98
C ASP A 33 3.68 14.98 -3.75
N LEU A 34 4.18 15.37 -4.92
CA LEU A 34 5.04 14.52 -5.76
C LEU A 34 6.50 14.49 -5.29
N ALA A 35 6.86 15.41 -4.39
CA ALA A 35 8.14 15.42 -3.68
C ALA A 35 7.84 15.71 -2.19
N PRO A 36 7.45 14.70 -1.41
CA PRO A 36 6.98 14.91 -0.05
C PRO A 36 8.04 15.54 0.86
N SER A 37 7.58 16.37 1.79
CA SER A 37 8.38 16.92 2.89
C SER A 37 7.83 16.44 4.25
N LYS A 38 8.43 16.90 5.34
CA LYS A 38 7.94 16.63 6.70
C LYS A 38 6.58 17.30 6.99
N GLU A 39 6.19 18.29 6.19
CA GLU A 39 4.91 19.00 6.26
C GLU A 39 3.82 18.38 5.38
N SER A 40 4.17 17.40 4.54
CA SER A 40 3.22 16.74 3.64
C SER A 40 2.07 16.12 4.42
N ILE A 41 0.86 16.28 3.89
CA ILE A 41 -0.35 15.71 4.48
C ILE A 41 -0.60 14.34 3.87
N TRP A 42 -0.63 13.32 4.74
CA TRP A 42 -0.80 11.93 4.33
C TRP A 42 -2.18 11.42 4.72
N LYS A 43 -2.85 10.75 3.77
CA LYS A 43 -4.12 10.02 3.99
C LYS A 43 -3.85 8.53 3.99
N VAL A 44 -4.11 7.85 5.11
CA VAL A 44 -4.03 6.39 5.21
C VAL A 44 -5.12 5.77 4.34
N ILE A 45 -4.74 4.83 3.47
CA ILE A 45 -5.66 4.08 2.62
C ILE A 45 -5.77 2.60 3.02
N LYS A 46 -4.81 2.08 3.80
CA LYS A 46 -4.83 0.70 4.31
C LYS A 46 -3.96 0.59 5.56
N SER A 47 -4.45 -0.15 6.56
CA SER A 47 -3.67 -0.61 7.71
C SER A 47 -3.58 -2.14 7.68
N TYR A 48 -2.41 -2.66 8.04
CA TYR A 48 -2.15 -4.07 8.33
C TYR A 48 -1.68 -4.15 9.78
N GLU A 49 -2.54 -4.61 10.67
CA GLU A 49 -2.29 -4.62 12.12
C GLU A 49 -1.84 -6.02 12.53
N GLY A 50 -0.53 -6.21 12.63
CA GLY A 50 0.09 -7.51 12.87
C GLY A 50 0.46 -8.27 11.60
N GLY A 51 1.57 -9.00 11.67
CA GLY A 51 2.06 -9.89 10.61
C GLY A 51 2.58 -9.20 9.34
N CYS A 52 2.76 -7.89 9.35
CA CYS A 52 3.35 -7.15 8.23
C CYS A 52 4.87 -6.95 8.41
N PRO A 53 5.71 -7.07 7.37
CA PRO A 53 5.36 -7.48 6.00
C PRO A 53 5.10 -8.99 5.87
N ALA A 54 5.59 -9.80 6.82
CA ALA A 54 5.29 -11.22 6.92
C ALA A 54 5.39 -11.68 8.37
N ASN A 55 4.78 -12.83 8.68
CA ASN A 55 4.95 -13.53 9.95
C ASN A 55 5.41 -14.97 9.68
N VAL A 56 6.73 -15.16 9.60
CA VAL A 56 7.36 -16.46 9.38
C VAL A 56 8.30 -16.75 10.54
N GLU A 57 8.12 -17.90 11.18
CA GLU A 57 8.98 -18.34 12.26
C GLU A 57 10.41 -18.54 11.76
N GLY A 58 11.40 -18.03 12.51
CA GLY A 58 12.81 -18.09 12.12
C GLY A 58 13.24 -17.06 11.05
N GLY A 59 12.32 -16.23 10.56
CA GLY A 59 12.62 -15.20 9.57
C GLY A 59 12.56 -15.71 8.12
N LEU A 60 13.12 -14.92 7.20
CA LEU A 60 13.21 -15.28 5.78
C LEU A 60 14.65 -15.63 5.42
N SER A 61 14.81 -16.52 4.45
CA SER A 61 16.12 -16.91 3.92
C SER A 61 16.74 -15.83 3.02
N GLY A 62 18.07 -15.77 2.99
CA GLY A 62 18.85 -14.91 2.10
C GLY A 62 19.31 -13.60 2.72
N ASP A 63 19.62 -12.62 1.86
CA ASP A 63 20.13 -11.30 2.24
C ASP A 63 19.11 -10.18 1.96
N ALA A 64 19.56 -8.92 2.01
CA ALA A 64 18.73 -7.75 1.76
C ALA A 64 18.09 -7.71 0.36
N ASN A 65 18.61 -8.50 -0.60
CA ASN A 65 18.11 -8.59 -1.97
C ASN A 65 17.28 -9.86 -2.22
N ALA A 66 17.05 -10.69 -1.20
CA ALA A 66 16.29 -11.92 -1.37
C ALA A 66 14.80 -11.61 -1.65
N ASP A 67 14.28 -12.21 -2.72
CA ASP A 67 12.86 -12.17 -3.04
C ASP A 67 12.19 -13.42 -2.50
N ASN A 68 11.52 -13.27 -1.36
CA ASN A 68 10.81 -14.35 -0.68
C ASN A 68 9.32 -14.40 -1.06
N GLY A 69 8.92 -13.70 -2.13
CA GLY A 69 7.53 -13.70 -2.62
C GLY A 69 6.53 -13.00 -1.70
N ILE A 70 6.99 -12.18 -0.75
CA ILE A 70 6.12 -11.46 0.17
C ILE A 70 5.33 -10.38 -0.58
N GLN A 71 4.01 -10.45 -0.48
CA GLN A 71 3.08 -9.52 -1.12
C GLN A 71 2.00 -9.07 -0.13
N LEU A 72 1.61 -7.80 -0.22
CA LEU A 72 0.47 -7.27 0.53
C LEU A 72 -0.53 -6.62 -0.42
N ASP A 73 -1.76 -7.10 -0.38
CA ASP A 73 -2.85 -6.63 -1.24
C ASP A 73 -3.52 -5.38 -0.70
N PHE A 74 -3.70 -4.40 -1.58
CA PHE A 74 -4.51 -3.22 -1.33
C PHE A 74 -5.35 -2.82 -2.54
N ALA A 75 -6.26 -1.88 -2.32
CA ALA A 75 -7.03 -1.24 -3.37
C ALA A 75 -7.05 0.26 -3.08
N ILE A 76 -7.11 1.07 -4.14
CA ILE A 76 -7.34 2.51 -4.01
C ILE A 76 -8.82 2.73 -3.62
N PRO A 77 -9.10 3.45 -2.52
CA PRO A 77 -10.47 3.79 -2.13
C PRO A 77 -11.20 4.59 -3.22
N GLU A 78 -12.53 4.43 -3.32
CA GLU A 78 -13.35 5.04 -4.38
C GLU A 78 -13.43 6.57 -4.28
N ASP A 79 -13.14 7.13 -3.10
CA ASP A 79 -13.10 8.57 -2.83
C ASP A 79 -11.73 9.21 -3.16
N ILE A 80 -10.77 8.44 -3.66
CA ILE A 80 -9.52 8.98 -4.21
C ILE A 80 -9.73 9.31 -5.68
N HIS A 81 -9.52 10.58 -6.03
CA HIS A 81 -9.69 11.07 -7.39
C HIS A 81 -8.58 10.55 -8.32
N SER A 82 -8.85 10.60 -9.63
CA SER A 82 -7.78 10.40 -10.62
C SER A 82 -6.68 11.44 -10.43
N GLY A 83 -5.42 11.01 -10.52
CA GLY A 83 -4.29 11.93 -10.35
C GLY A 83 -2.96 11.24 -10.11
N LYS A 84 -1.91 12.05 -9.97
CA LYS A 84 -0.59 11.59 -9.53
C LYS A 84 -0.49 11.76 -8.01
N TYR A 85 0.04 10.74 -7.35
CA TYR A 85 0.21 10.71 -5.90
C TYR A 85 1.58 10.13 -5.56
N THR A 86 2.06 10.42 -4.35
CA THR A 86 3.10 9.60 -3.72
C THR A 86 2.44 8.62 -2.76
N LEU A 87 2.70 7.32 -2.96
CA LEU A 87 2.34 6.23 -2.06
C LEU A 87 3.50 6.00 -1.09
N ALA A 88 3.21 5.95 0.20
CA ALA A 88 4.15 5.53 1.23
C ALA A 88 3.72 4.19 1.82
N TRP A 89 4.65 3.24 1.89
CA TRP A 89 4.58 2.10 2.81
C TRP A 89 5.37 2.43 4.05
N ILE A 90 4.74 2.32 5.21
CA ILE A 90 5.33 2.56 6.52
C ILE A 90 5.20 1.27 7.34
N TRP A 91 6.25 0.85 8.01
CA TRP A 91 6.27 -0.35 8.85
C TRP A 91 6.92 -0.06 10.20
N PHE A 92 6.24 -0.49 11.26
CA PHE A 92 6.77 -0.53 12.62
C PHE A 92 6.99 -1.99 13.00
N ASN A 93 8.24 -2.35 13.25
CA ASN A 93 8.63 -3.73 13.52
C ASN A 93 8.11 -4.20 14.90
N HIS A 94 7.77 -5.49 15.00
CA HIS A 94 7.31 -6.06 16.26
C HIS A 94 8.47 -6.31 17.23
N ILE A 95 9.52 -6.99 16.76
CA ILE A 95 10.64 -7.50 17.56
C ILE A 95 11.94 -6.76 17.20
N GLY A 96 12.79 -6.54 18.20
CA GLY A 96 14.09 -5.88 18.05
C GLY A 96 14.05 -4.42 18.47
N ASP A 97 14.86 -3.58 17.84
CA ASP A 97 14.89 -2.15 18.14
C ASP A 97 13.57 -1.47 17.80
N ARG A 98 13.39 -0.22 18.23
CA ARG A 98 12.16 0.54 18.00
C ARG A 98 12.31 1.32 16.70
N GLU A 99 11.98 0.67 15.59
CA GLU A 99 12.28 1.16 14.26
C GLU A 99 11.00 1.55 13.49
N MET A 100 11.19 2.47 12.55
CA MET A 100 10.19 2.82 11.55
C MET A 100 10.85 2.75 10.18
N TYR A 101 10.33 1.90 9.33
CA TYR A 101 10.73 1.75 7.94
C TYR A 101 9.76 2.52 7.05
N MET A 102 10.27 3.19 6.02
CA MET A 102 9.44 3.92 5.07
C MET A 102 10.02 3.87 3.66
N ASN A 103 9.20 3.46 2.69
CA ASN A 103 9.51 3.59 1.26
C ASN A 103 8.38 4.31 0.52
N CYS A 104 8.76 5.14 -0.45
CA CYS A 104 7.83 5.95 -1.24
C CYS A 104 7.89 5.57 -2.72
N ALA A 105 6.74 5.62 -3.40
CA ALA A 105 6.63 5.42 -4.83
C ALA A 105 5.69 6.45 -5.45
N LEU A 106 6.05 7.00 -6.61
CA LEU A 106 5.12 7.78 -7.43
C LEU A 106 4.13 6.85 -8.10
N ILE A 107 2.84 7.13 -7.95
CA ILE A 107 1.76 6.37 -8.58
C ILE A 107 0.86 7.29 -9.39
N THR A 108 0.21 6.72 -10.40
CA THR A 108 -0.92 7.37 -11.09
C THR A 108 -2.17 6.55 -10.80
N VAL A 109 -3.18 7.22 -10.26
CA VAL A 109 -4.51 6.66 -10.05
C VAL A 109 -5.35 7.06 -11.25
N ASP A 110 -5.78 6.05 -12.01
CA ASP A 110 -6.78 6.22 -13.06
C ASP A 110 -8.13 5.83 -12.47
N SER A 111 -9.11 6.73 -12.48
CA SER A 111 -10.48 6.36 -12.13
C SER A 111 -10.99 5.33 -13.15
N PRO A 112 -11.66 4.25 -12.72
CA PRO A 112 -12.60 3.61 -13.63
C PRO A 112 -13.63 4.69 -13.93
N SER A 113 -13.76 5.06 -15.21
CA SER A 113 -14.77 6.00 -15.66
C SER A 113 -16.11 5.62 -15.04
N LEU A 114 -16.62 6.46 -14.13
CA LEU A 114 -18.02 6.33 -13.73
C LEU A 114 -18.81 6.49 -15.03
N PRO A 115 -19.68 5.53 -15.42
CA PRO A 115 -20.53 5.74 -16.57
C PRO A 115 -21.32 7.02 -16.32
N VAL A 116 -21.10 8.03 -17.15
CA VAL A 116 -21.91 9.24 -17.17
C VAL A 116 -23.34 8.80 -17.46
N PHE A 117 -24.20 8.81 -16.45
CA PHE A 117 -25.63 8.65 -16.65
C PHE A 117 -26.14 9.92 -17.34
N ASN A 118 -26.13 9.93 -18.67
CA ASN A 118 -26.95 10.87 -19.42
C ASN A 118 -28.41 10.44 -19.24
N GLN A 119 -29.13 11.10 -18.32
CA GLN A 119 -30.57 11.06 -18.32
C GLN A 119 -31.08 12.05 -19.37
N SER A 120 -31.52 11.52 -20.50
CA SER A 120 -32.43 12.20 -21.41
C SER A 120 -33.82 11.58 -21.23
N ILE A 121 -34.69 12.32 -20.54
CA ILE A 121 -36.14 12.16 -20.30
C ILE A 121 -36.62 10.74 -19.98
#